data_AF-A0A973CB73-F1
#
_entry.id   AF-A0A973CB73-F1
#
_cell.length_a   1.000
_cell.length_b   1.000
_cell.length_c   1.000
_cell.angle_alpha   90.00
_cell.angle_beta   90.00
_cell.angle_gamma   90.00
#
_symmetry.space_group_name_H-M   'P 1'
#
loop_
_entity.id
_entity.type
_entity.pdbx_description
1 polymer ?
#
loop_
_entity_poly.entity_id
_entity_poly.type
_entity_poly.pdbx_seq_one_letter_code
_entity_poly.pdbx_strand_id
1 'polypeptide(L)'
;MTNESNMINNSNLNEGGTEIKAAVVVGSGSNLNVGLGEPFKEFAYRLIATIANAEIAMGTTPTTKSVVEHIDNIEPLFCAYAEFCLNKAFGTGWRADLDATKDEISTKPQNFRDRDDHTYALYTFLGTGVQADQVISSLLAIIAYDQSYLEKMTSAILVKPYDLLIERLNLVVE
;
A
#
# COMPACT_ATOMS: atom_id res chain seq x y z
N MET A 1 64.18 -9.78 3.50
CA MET A 1 63.25 -9.03 4.36
C MET A 1 61.87 -9.65 4.17
N THR A 2 61.46 -10.44 5.18
CA THR A 2 60.08 -10.72 5.63
C THR A 2 59.14 -11.37 4.58
N ASN A 3 58.96 -12.70 4.59
CA ASN A 3 57.94 -13.49 5.33
C ASN A 3 56.50 -13.17 4.88
N GLU A 4 55.55 -14.09 4.73
CA GLU A 4 55.38 -15.55 4.77
C GLU A 4 53.91 -15.77 4.36
N SER A 5 53.62 -16.90 3.72
CA SER A 5 52.42 -17.74 3.88
C SER A 5 51.04 -17.10 4.19
N ASN A 6 50.04 -17.31 3.32
CA ASN A 6 49.02 -18.33 3.57
C ASN A 6 48.05 -18.51 2.40
N MET A 7 47.89 -19.76 1.97
CA MET A 7 46.68 -20.26 1.33
C MET A 7 45.56 -20.34 2.37
N ILE A 8 44.31 -20.11 1.97
CA ILE A 8 43.09 -20.87 2.36
C ILE A 8 41.97 -20.46 1.39
N ASN A 9 41.49 -21.45 0.64
CA ASN A 9 40.13 -21.48 0.09
C ASN A 9 39.15 -21.68 1.25
N ASN A 10 38.01 -20.96 1.26
CA ASN A 10 36.76 -21.52 1.79
C ASN A 10 35.53 -20.81 1.22
N SER A 11 34.84 -21.55 0.35
CA SER A 11 33.40 -21.78 0.30
C SER A 11 32.45 -20.81 1.02
N ASN A 12 31.45 -20.37 0.25
CA ASN A 12 30.00 -20.43 0.54
C ASN A 12 29.55 -20.42 2.00
N LEU A 13 28.62 -19.51 2.28
CA LEU A 13 27.42 -19.56 3.15
C LEU A 13 27.15 -18.11 3.59
N ASN A 14 25.96 -17.52 3.61
CA ASN A 14 24.63 -17.77 3.07
C ASN A 14 23.81 -16.51 3.43
N GLU A 15 22.77 -16.21 2.64
CA GLU A 15 21.52 -15.56 3.02
C GLU A 15 21.46 -14.11 3.56
N GLY A 16 20.57 -13.32 2.93
CA GLY A 16 19.64 -12.47 3.68
C GLY A 16 19.74 -10.96 3.44
N GLY A 17 19.12 -10.47 2.38
CA GLY A 17 18.93 -9.03 2.22
C GLY A 17 18.35 -8.67 0.85
N THR A 18 17.08 -9.02 0.64
CA THR A 18 16.30 -8.56 -0.52
C THR A 18 16.21 -7.03 -0.50
N GLU A 19 17.14 -6.36 -1.17
CA GLU A 19 16.95 -4.99 -1.64
C GLU A 19 15.76 -5.00 -2.60
N ILE A 20 14.60 -4.59 -2.11
CA ILE A 20 13.46 -4.23 -2.95
C ILE A 20 13.91 -2.98 -3.73
N LYS A 21 14.52 -3.22 -4.90
CA LYS A 21 14.78 -2.19 -5.91
C LYS A 21 13.47 -1.82 -6.58
N ALA A 22 12.61 -1.08 -5.88
CA ALA A 22 11.54 -0.30 -6.49
C ALA A 22 12.13 1.00 -7.07
N ALA A 23 13.12 0.87 -7.96
CA ALA A 23 13.57 1.97 -8.81
C ALA A 23 12.87 1.84 -10.16
N VAL A 24 11.57 2.15 -10.19
CA VAL A 24 10.93 2.56 -11.43
C VAL A 24 11.53 3.92 -11.76
N VAL A 25 12.49 3.93 -12.68
CA VAL A 25 13.00 5.14 -13.32
C VAL A 25 11.82 5.81 -14.02
N VAL A 26 11.19 6.79 -13.35
CA VAL A 26 10.29 7.74 -14.01
C VAL A 26 11.16 8.90 -14.48
N GLY A 27 11.61 8.79 -15.73
CA GLY A 27 12.19 9.92 -16.44
C GLY A 27 11.13 10.99 -16.72
N SER A 28 11.48 12.23 -16.43
CA SER A 28 10.75 13.41 -16.87
C SER A 28 10.56 13.38 -18.40
N GLY A 29 9.31 13.36 -18.84
CA GLY A 29 8.94 13.64 -20.22
C GLY A 29 8.83 12.43 -21.16
N SER A 30 7.69 12.40 -21.85
CA SER A 30 7.39 11.63 -23.07
C SER A 30 7.06 10.13 -22.95
N ASN A 31 5.87 9.80 -23.49
CA ASN A 31 5.36 8.50 -23.91
C ASN A 31 4.64 7.64 -22.86
N LEU A 32 3.33 7.91 -22.71
CA LEU A 32 2.31 6.92 -22.29
C LEU A 32 2.12 5.76 -23.33
N ASN A 33 3.10 5.54 -24.22
CA ASN A 33 3.09 4.47 -25.21
C ASN A 33 4.13 3.39 -24.86
N VAL A 34 4.06 2.88 -23.64
CA VAL A 34 4.64 1.59 -23.29
C VAL A 34 3.47 0.72 -22.87
N GLY A 35 3.26 -0.38 -23.59
CA GLY A 35 2.23 -1.35 -23.27
C GLY A 35 2.21 -1.62 -21.77
N LEU A 36 1.09 -1.31 -21.12
CA LEU A 36 0.88 -1.62 -19.72
C LEU A 36 0.78 -3.15 -19.60
N GLY A 37 1.95 -3.79 -19.54
CA GLY A 37 2.12 -5.23 -19.50
C GLY A 37 1.54 -5.82 -18.22
N GLU A 38 1.59 -7.15 -18.13
CA GLU A 38 1.09 -7.96 -17.01
C GLU A 38 1.30 -7.36 -15.60
N PRO A 39 2.43 -6.72 -15.26
CA PRO A 39 2.63 -6.13 -13.93
C PRO A 39 1.58 -5.08 -13.53
N PHE A 40 1.09 -4.29 -14.49
CA PHE A 40 0.09 -3.27 -14.22
C PHE A 40 -1.30 -3.88 -13.96
N LYS A 41 -1.68 -4.90 -14.75
CA LYS A 41 -2.94 -5.64 -14.54
C LYS A 41 -2.94 -6.34 -13.18
N GLU A 42 -1.81 -6.95 -12.84
CA GLU A 42 -1.60 -7.60 -11.55
C GLU A 42 -1.68 -6.61 -10.37
N PHE A 43 -1.14 -5.40 -10.53
CA PHE A 43 -1.30 -4.35 -9.52
C PHE A 43 -2.77 -3.89 -9.40
N ALA A 44 -3.43 -3.59 -10.51
CA ALA A 44 -4.84 -3.18 -10.51
C ALA A 44 -5.74 -4.24 -9.87
N TYR A 45 -5.50 -5.52 -10.19
CA TYR A 45 -6.14 -6.66 -9.55
C TYR A 45 -5.93 -6.63 -8.03
N ARG A 46 -4.68 -6.49 -7.57
CA ARG A 46 -4.37 -6.44 -6.13
C ARG A 46 -5.01 -5.26 -5.42
N LEU A 47 -5.05 -4.09 -6.05
CA LEU A 47 -5.70 -2.90 -5.50
C LEU A 47 -7.20 -3.14 -5.28
N ILE A 48 -7.90 -3.58 -6.33
CA ILE A 48 -9.34 -3.84 -6.27
C ILE A 48 -9.65 -4.95 -5.27
N ALA A 49 -8.88 -6.04 -5.28
CA ALA A 49 -9.04 -7.12 -4.31
C ALA A 49 -8.78 -6.66 -2.87
N THR A 50 -7.82 -5.76 -2.64
CA THR A 50 -7.56 -5.19 -1.32
C THR A 50 -8.75 -4.37 -0.84
N ILE A 51 -9.31 -3.52 -1.72
CA ILE A 51 -10.49 -2.70 -1.40
C ILE A 51 -11.68 -3.60 -1.05
N ALA A 52 -12.00 -4.56 -1.91
CA ALA A 52 -13.13 -5.47 -1.70
C ALA A 52 -12.99 -6.28 -0.40
N ASN A 53 -11.78 -6.77 -0.10
CA ASN A 53 -11.53 -7.52 1.14
C ASN A 53 -11.63 -6.63 2.38
N ALA A 54 -11.22 -5.36 2.30
CA ALA A 54 -11.39 -4.41 3.39
C ALA A 54 -12.88 -4.17 3.68
N GLU A 55 -13.69 -3.94 2.63
CA GLU A 55 -15.13 -3.78 2.74
C GLU A 55 -15.81 -5.03 3.34
N ILE A 56 -15.49 -6.23 2.85
CA ILE A 56 -16.02 -7.50 3.36
C ILE A 56 -15.68 -7.67 4.84
N ALA A 57 -14.43 -7.42 5.22
CA ALA A 57 -13.97 -7.57 6.60
C ALA A 57 -14.66 -6.60 7.57
N MET A 58 -15.04 -5.40 7.09
CA MET A 58 -15.84 -4.43 7.84
C MET A 58 -17.35 -4.70 7.80
N GLY A 59 -17.79 -5.78 7.14
CA GLY A 59 -19.19 -6.21 7.08
C GLY A 59 -20.01 -5.52 5.98
N THR A 60 -19.36 -4.87 5.02
CA THR A 60 -19.99 -4.24 3.86
C THR A 60 -19.86 -5.12 2.62
N THR A 61 -20.86 -5.05 1.72
CA THR A 61 -20.80 -5.78 0.45
C THR A 61 -20.15 -4.88 -0.60
N PRO A 62 -19.02 -5.30 -1.18
CA PRO A 62 -18.30 -4.48 -2.14
C PRO A 62 -19.06 -4.38 -3.46
N THR A 63 -19.15 -3.17 -3.99
CA THR A 63 -19.82 -2.85 -5.27
C THR A 63 -18.80 -2.30 -6.25
N THR A 64 -19.10 -2.36 -7.55
CA THR A 64 -18.23 -1.69 -8.54
C THR A 64 -18.09 -0.20 -8.25
N LYS A 65 -19.17 0.44 -7.81
CA LYS A 65 -19.20 1.86 -7.47
C LYS A 65 -18.31 2.18 -6.27
N SER A 66 -18.46 1.45 -5.16
CA SER A 66 -17.67 1.69 -3.95
C SER A 66 -16.18 1.46 -4.19
N VAL A 67 -15.83 0.45 -4.99
CA VAL A 67 -14.45 0.22 -5.44
C VAL A 67 -13.90 1.42 -6.21
N VAL A 68 -14.65 1.95 -7.17
CA VAL A 68 -14.22 3.13 -7.96
C VAL A 68 -14.03 4.35 -7.05
N GLU A 69 -14.97 4.61 -6.14
CA GLU A 69 -14.89 5.70 -5.17
C GLU A 69 -13.63 5.59 -4.29
N HIS A 70 -13.29 4.37 -3.86
CA HIS A 70 -12.08 4.11 -3.08
C HIS A 70 -10.79 4.17 -3.90
N ILE A 71 -10.83 3.90 -5.19
CA ILE A 71 -9.69 4.09 -6.08
C ILE A 71 -9.42 5.60 -6.25
N ASP A 72 -10.47 6.40 -6.44
CA ASP A 72 -10.37 7.86 -6.55
C ASP A 72 -9.82 8.48 -5.26
N ASN A 73 -10.28 8.00 -4.10
CA ASN A 73 -9.77 8.42 -2.80
C ASN A 73 -9.70 7.25 -1.81
N ILE A 74 -8.49 6.71 -1.64
CA ILE A 74 -8.23 5.55 -0.78
C ILE A 74 -8.12 5.91 0.71
N GLU A 75 -7.91 7.18 1.05
CA GLU A 75 -7.66 7.61 2.44
C GLU A 75 -8.77 7.23 3.41
N PRO A 76 -10.06 7.50 3.11
CA PRO A 76 -11.15 7.11 4.01
C PRO A 76 -11.19 5.61 4.28
N LEU A 77 -10.94 4.77 3.25
CA LEU A 77 -10.92 3.32 3.41
C LEU A 77 -9.76 2.87 4.30
N PHE A 78 -8.57 3.43 4.06
CA PHE A 78 -7.39 3.14 4.87
C PHE A 78 -7.65 3.48 6.34
N CYS A 79 -8.14 4.68 6.64
CA CYS A 79 -8.41 5.10 8.01
C CYS A 79 -9.45 4.19 8.68
N ALA A 80 -10.59 3.94 8.02
CA ALA A 80 -11.64 3.08 8.55
C ALA A 80 -11.12 1.66 8.84
N TYR A 81 -10.36 1.06 7.92
CA TYR A 81 -9.83 -0.29 8.09
C TYR A 81 -8.73 -0.34 9.16
N ALA A 82 -7.86 0.66 9.23
CA ALA A 82 -6.84 0.80 10.26
C ALA A 82 -7.48 0.84 11.66
N GLU A 83 -8.48 1.71 11.85
CA GLU A 83 -9.20 1.80 13.12
C GLU A 83 -9.96 0.51 13.44
N PHE A 84 -10.57 -0.14 12.46
CA PHE A 84 -11.23 -1.44 12.64
C PHE A 84 -10.25 -2.48 13.19
N CYS A 85 -9.05 -2.59 12.61
CA CYS A 85 -8.00 -3.49 13.07
C CYS A 85 -7.53 -3.15 14.50
N LEU A 86 -7.31 -1.87 14.79
CA LEU A 86 -6.88 -1.43 16.12
C LEU A 86 -7.94 -1.63 17.19
N ASN A 87 -9.22 -1.37 16.86
CA ASN A 87 -10.34 -1.63 17.76
C ASN A 87 -10.47 -3.12 18.07
N LYS A 88 -10.24 -3.99 17.07
CA LYS A 88 -10.28 -5.44 17.24
C LYS A 88 -9.10 -5.96 18.09
N ALA A 89 -7.90 -5.39 17.92
CA ALA A 89 -6.70 -5.83 18.62
C ALA A 89 -6.58 -5.28 20.05
N PHE A 90 -6.96 -4.02 20.26
CA PHE A 90 -6.66 -3.28 21.49
C PHE A 90 -7.88 -2.59 22.13
N GLY A 91 -9.09 -2.80 21.60
CA GLY A 91 -10.29 -2.09 22.08
C GLY A 91 -10.17 -0.58 21.85
N THR A 92 -10.42 0.24 22.88
CA THR A 92 -10.31 1.71 22.76
C THR A 92 -8.98 2.28 23.26
N GLY A 93 -8.08 1.44 23.79
CA GLY A 93 -6.85 1.89 24.47
C GLY A 93 -5.83 2.56 23.57
N TRP A 94 -5.82 2.22 22.26
CA TRP A 94 -4.84 2.70 21.29
C TRP A 94 -4.99 4.19 20.91
N ARG A 95 -6.14 4.81 21.21
CA ARG A 95 -6.42 6.21 20.79
C ARG A 95 -5.48 7.21 21.45
N ALA A 96 -5.17 7.01 22.73
CA ALA A 96 -4.24 7.88 23.45
C ALA A 96 -2.81 7.80 22.87
N ASP A 97 -2.38 6.60 22.48
CA ASP A 97 -1.07 6.39 21.87
C ASP A 97 -1.02 6.95 20.44
N LEU A 98 -2.14 6.90 19.70
CA LEU A 98 -2.26 7.57 18.40
C LEU A 98 -2.16 9.10 18.56
N ASP A 99 -2.82 9.68 19.55
CA ASP A 99 -2.76 11.13 19.78
C ASP A 99 -1.34 11.56 20.19
N ALA A 100 -0.64 10.77 21.01
CA ALA A 100 0.78 11.00 21.27
C ALA A 100 1.62 10.92 19.98
N THR A 101 1.32 9.98 19.08
CA THR A 101 1.98 9.87 17.77
C THR A 101 1.73 11.12 16.91
N LYS A 102 0.51 11.70 16.94
CA LYS A 102 0.21 12.97 16.24
C LYS A 102 1.04 14.13 16.78
N ASP A 103 1.20 14.20 18.10
CA ASP A 103 2.00 15.26 18.74
C ASP A 103 3.50 15.17 18.39
N GLU A 104 4.00 13.96 18.13
CA GLU A 104 5.38 13.73 17.68
C GLU A 104 5.60 14.06 16.19
N ILE A 105 4.54 14.10 15.38
CA ILE A 105 4.62 14.44 13.96
C ILE A 105 4.86 15.94 13.81
N SER A 106 6.13 16.31 13.66
CA SER A 106 6.53 17.69 13.39
C SER A 106 6.45 18.06 11.90
N THR A 107 6.71 17.10 11.00
CA THR A 107 6.66 17.29 9.55
C THR A 107 6.31 16.00 8.82
N LYS A 108 5.37 16.07 7.87
CA LYS A 108 5.05 14.94 6.98
C LYS A 108 6.08 14.80 5.86
N PRO A 109 6.45 13.57 5.46
CA PRO A 109 7.28 13.35 4.28
C PRO A 109 6.54 13.77 3.00
N GLN A 110 7.28 14.00 1.92
CA GLN A 110 6.75 14.61 0.70
C GLN A 110 5.56 13.84 0.08
N ASN A 111 5.55 12.51 0.18
CA ASN A 111 4.46 11.65 -0.31
C ASN A 111 3.18 11.68 0.56
N PHE A 112 3.26 12.21 1.79
CA PHE A 112 2.12 12.42 2.70
C PHE A 112 1.78 13.89 2.88
N ARG A 113 2.44 14.80 2.15
CA ARG A 113 2.31 16.24 2.35
C ARG A 113 0.87 16.73 2.22
N ASP A 114 0.16 16.22 1.21
CA ASP A 114 -1.21 16.64 0.87
C ASP A 114 -2.29 15.75 1.52
N ARG A 115 -1.87 14.72 2.28
CA ARG A 115 -2.77 13.78 2.96
C ARG A 115 -3.20 14.31 4.32
N ASP A 116 -4.26 13.76 4.89
CA ASP A 116 -4.70 14.15 6.23
C ASP A 116 -3.68 13.77 7.33
N ASP A 117 -3.57 14.57 8.39
CA ASP A 117 -2.64 14.29 9.50
C ASP A 117 -3.02 13.00 10.23
N HIS A 118 -4.31 12.70 10.34
CA HIS A 118 -4.80 11.45 10.92
C HIS A 118 -4.39 10.24 10.08
N THR A 119 -4.48 10.33 8.75
CA THR A 119 -3.99 9.30 7.82
C THR A 119 -2.51 9.01 8.09
N TYR A 120 -1.68 10.05 8.18
CA TYR A 120 -0.24 9.86 8.39
C TYR A 120 0.08 9.34 9.80
N ALA A 121 -0.66 9.76 10.82
CA ALA A 121 -0.52 9.24 12.18
C ALA A 121 -0.86 7.75 12.25
N LEU A 122 -1.97 7.32 11.63
CA LEU A 122 -2.34 5.90 11.55
C LEU A 122 -1.30 5.07 10.79
N TYR A 123 -0.79 5.60 9.67
CA TYR A 123 0.29 4.96 8.91
C TYR A 123 1.54 4.74 9.76
N THR A 124 1.96 5.77 10.50
CA THR A 124 3.14 5.72 11.37
C THR A 124 2.91 4.77 12.54
N PHE A 125 1.73 4.86 13.17
CA PHE A 125 1.35 4.03 14.32
C PHE A 125 1.29 2.54 13.97
N LEU A 126 0.73 2.18 12.82
CA LEU A 126 0.66 0.80 12.37
C LEU A 126 2.02 0.24 11.93
N GLY A 127 2.91 1.09 11.43
CA GLY A 127 4.25 0.72 10.99
C GLY A 127 5.18 0.21 12.10
N THR A 128 4.83 0.42 13.38
CA THR A 128 5.70 0.08 14.53
C THR A 128 5.51 -1.33 15.09
N GLY A 129 4.59 -2.14 14.55
CA GLY A 129 4.53 -3.57 14.88
C GLY A 129 3.16 -4.14 15.25
N VAL A 130 2.06 -3.57 14.74
CA VAL A 130 0.78 -4.30 14.76
C VAL A 130 0.91 -5.50 13.83
N GLN A 131 0.48 -6.68 14.27
CA GLN A 131 0.45 -7.89 13.43
C GLN A 131 -0.60 -7.67 12.33
N ALA A 132 -0.13 -7.04 11.27
CA ALA A 132 -0.91 -6.62 10.13
C ALA A 132 -1.45 -7.85 9.40
N ASP A 133 -2.77 -7.93 9.26
CA ASP A 133 -3.32 -8.83 8.28
C ASP A 133 -2.87 -8.40 6.85
N GLN A 134 -3.11 -9.26 5.87
CA GLN A 134 -2.70 -9.01 4.50
C GLN A 134 -3.34 -7.73 3.92
N VAL A 135 -4.55 -7.37 4.37
CA VAL A 135 -5.30 -6.22 3.86
C VAL A 135 -4.67 -4.93 4.34
N ILE A 136 -4.41 -4.78 5.65
CA ILE A 136 -3.77 -3.57 6.17
C ILE A 136 -2.34 -3.43 5.65
N SER A 137 -1.61 -4.54 5.48
CA SER A 137 -0.28 -4.53 4.84
C SER A 137 -0.35 -3.96 3.41
N SER A 138 -1.35 -4.37 2.65
CA SER A 138 -1.55 -3.90 1.27
C SER A 138 -1.97 -2.44 1.24
N LEU A 139 -2.88 -2.01 2.12
CA LEU A 139 -3.30 -0.61 2.23
C LEU A 139 -2.15 0.31 2.68
N LEU A 140 -1.27 -0.12 3.59
CA LEU A 140 -0.06 0.61 3.96
C LEU A 140 0.87 0.83 2.76
N ALA A 141 1.04 -0.19 1.92
CA ALA A 141 1.83 -0.05 0.69
C ALA A 141 1.17 0.90 -0.32
N ILE A 142 -0.16 0.86 -0.45
CA ILE A 142 -0.92 1.72 -1.36
C ILE A 142 -0.87 3.19 -0.91
N ILE A 143 -1.10 3.46 0.38
CA ILE A 143 -1.16 4.84 0.90
C ILE A 143 0.20 5.53 0.88
N ALA A 144 1.29 4.76 0.91
CA ALA A 144 2.65 5.28 0.81
C ALA A 144 2.98 5.85 -0.58
N TYR A 145 2.22 5.55 -1.64
CA TYR A 145 2.38 6.20 -2.93
C TYR A 145 1.94 7.67 -2.87
N ASP A 146 2.55 8.51 -3.70
CA ASP A 146 2.11 9.89 -3.85
C ASP A 146 0.76 9.96 -4.58
N GLN A 147 -0.02 11.00 -4.30
CA GLN A 147 -1.36 11.19 -4.87
C GLN A 147 -1.32 11.18 -6.41
N SER A 148 -0.28 11.77 -7.02
CA SER A 148 -0.15 11.83 -8.48
C SER A 148 0.01 10.44 -9.12
N TYR A 149 0.60 9.48 -8.41
CA TYR A 149 0.68 8.10 -8.86
C TYR A 149 -0.70 7.44 -8.79
N LEU A 150 -1.42 7.61 -7.68
CA LEU A 150 -2.78 7.07 -7.55
C LEU A 150 -3.74 7.64 -8.61
N GLU A 151 -3.66 8.93 -8.92
CA GLU A 151 -4.47 9.57 -9.98
C GLU A 151 -4.17 9.01 -11.37
N LYS A 152 -2.90 8.74 -11.69
CA LYS A 152 -2.50 8.09 -12.95
C LYS A 152 -3.02 6.66 -13.02
N MET A 153 -2.97 5.93 -11.90
CA MET A 153 -3.48 4.56 -11.82
C MET A 153 -5.00 4.54 -11.98
N THR A 154 -5.71 5.43 -11.28
CA THR A 154 -7.15 5.65 -11.38
C THR A 154 -7.56 5.93 -12.83
N SER A 155 -6.88 6.88 -13.48
CA SER A 155 -7.11 7.19 -14.90
C SER A 155 -6.92 5.96 -15.80
N ALA A 156 -5.87 5.17 -15.55
CA ALA A 156 -5.61 3.95 -16.32
C ALA A 156 -6.58 2.79 -15.98
N ILE A 157 -7.18 2.79 -14.80
CA ILE A 157 -8.20 1.83 -14.37
C ILE A 157 -9.57 2.19 -14.97
N LEU A 158 -9.96 3.45 -14.94
CA LEU A 158 -11.26 3.91 -15.45
C LEU A 158 -11.32 3.96 -16.98
N VAL A 159 -10.20 4.20 -17.66
CA VAL A 159 -10.15 4.25 -19.13
C VAL A 159 -10.20 2.87 -19.78
N LYS A 160 -9.82 1.79 -19.07
CA LYS A 160 -9.93 0.42 -19.58
C LYS A 160 -10.96 -0.33 -18.74
N PRO A 161 -12.11 -0.77 -19.28
CA PRO A 161 -13.06 -1.52 -18.48
C PRO A 161 -12.41 -2.86 -18.07
N TYR A 162 -12.16 -3.03 -16.77
CA TYR A 162 -11.64 -4.28 -16.21
C TYR A 162 -12.80 -5.23 -15.93
N ASP A 163 -13.60 -5.53 -16.94
CA ASP A 163 -14.79 -6.38 -16.83
C ASP A 163 -14.43 -7.77 -16.24
N LEU A 164 -13.23 -8.26 -16.56
CA LEU A 164 -12.66 -9.50 -16.03
C LEU A 164 -12.39 -9.48 -14.51
N LEU A 165 -12.27 -8.30 -13.89
CA LEU A 165 -12.05 -8.14 -12.45
C LEU A 165 -13.36 -8.19 -11.68
N ILE A 166 -14.42 -7.61 -12.24
CA ILE A 166 -15.77 -7.61 -11.68
C ILE A 166 -16.29 -9.06 -11.60
N GLU A 167 -16.11 -9.84 -12.67
CA GLU A 167 -16.51 -11.25 -12.73
C GLU A 167 -15.74 -12.12 -11.71
N ARG A 168 -14.43 -11.90 -11.56
CA ARG A 168 -13.58 -12.71 -10.66
C ARG A 168 -13.75 -12.42 -9.18
N LEU A 169 -14.11 -11.19 -8.84
CA LEU A 169 -14.27 -10.75 -7.44
C LEU A 169 -15.73 -10.80 -6.97
N ASN A 170 -16.65 -11.22 -7.85
CA ASN A 170 -18.08 -11.34 -7.56
C ASN A 170 -18.67 -10.04 -6.97
N LEU A 171 -18.22 -8.90 -7.49
CA LEU A 171 -18.69 -7.58 -7.06
C LEU A 171 -20.14 -7.38 -7.52
N VAL A 172 -20.95 -6.73 -6.68
CA VAL A 172 -22.31 -6.35 -7.06
C VAL A 172 -22.23 -5.20 -8.06
N VAL A 173 -22.86 -5.38 -9.22
CA VAL A 173 -23.05 -4.33 -10.23
C VAL A 173 -24.31 -3.56 -9.85
N GLU A 174 -24.15 -2.28 -9.52
CA GLU A 174 -25.25 -1.34 -9.28
C GLU A 174 -25.54 -0.47 -10.50
#